data_AF-A0A8B6GW76-F1
#
_entry.id   AF-A0A8B6GW76-F1
#
_cell.length_a   1.000
_cell.length_b   1.000
_cell.length_c   1.000
_cell.angle_alpha   90.00
_cell.angle_beta   90.00
_cell.angle_gamma   90.00
#
_symmetry.space_group_name_H-M   'P 1'
#
loop_
_entity.id
_entity.type
_entity.pdbx_description
1 polymer ?
#
loop_
_entity_poly.entity_id
_entity_poly.type
_entity_poly.pdbx_seq_one_letter_code
_entity_poly.pdbx_strand_id
1 'polypeptide(L)'
;MASKRCQSQRTTATPESATDLKIKGSHIHTKKALDTSISVSVGKKHTLSTSVFLKNKSKKLTSVSGGISLSLNEKSLSMSNVFIQQNNQKYTNDFAATIGKQRTTIKSAIKSMSNIEFEISNDVTLPERKPFTIAGQLNRSPRDFKVGAQIGKSYILAFTSQYKPKTLIKMSGDVKVNSRQRDS
;
A
#
# COMPACT_ATOMS: atom_id res chain seq x y z
N MET A 1 -24.07 18.53 15.76
CA MET A 1 -24.28 18.11 14.35
C MET A 1 -24.58 16.62 14.35
N ALA A 2 -25.75 16.23 13.86
CA ALA A 2 -26.28 14.87 13.97
C ALA A 2 -25.55 13.89 13.02
N SER A 3 -25.03 12.80 13.59
CA SER A 3 -24.52 11.63 12.87
C SER A 3 -25.70 10.75 12.47
N LYS A 4 -25.92 10.49 11.17
CA LYS A 4 -26.89 9.48 10.72
C LYS A 4 -26.21 8.11 10.76
N ARG A 5 -26.44 7.36 11.84
CA ARG A 5 -26.01 5.96 11.99
C ARG A 5 -27.08 5.07 11.37
N CYS A 6 -26.81 4.46 10.22
CA CYS A 6 -27.71 3.49 9.61
C CYS A 6 -27.20 2.09 9.98
N GLN A 7 -27.82 1.46 10.97
CA GLN A 7 -27.61 0.06 11.31
C GLN A 7 -28.78 -0.74 10.76
N SER A 8 -28.58 -1.43 9.65
CA SER A 8 -29.56 -2.40 9.14
C SER A 8 -29.11 -3.80 9.56
N GLN A 9 -29.84 -4.41 10.48
CA GLN A 9 -29.77 -5.84 10.76
C GLN A 9 -31.02 -6.47 10.13
N ARG A 10 -30.86 -7.24 9.06
CA ARG A 10 -31.96 -7.99 8.45
C ARG A 10 -31.67 -9.48 8.64
N THR A 11 -32.39 -10.10 9.56
CA THR A 11 -32.41 -11.55 9.76
C THR A 11 -33.59 -12.11 8.97
N THR A 12 -33.33 -12.72 7.82
CA THR A 12 -34.33 -13.50 7.08
C THR A 12 -34.19 -14.96 7.48
N ALA A 13 -35.15 -15.47 8.24
CA ALA A 13 -35.29 -16.90 8.53
C ALA A 13 -36.19 -17.53 7.46
N THR A 14 -35.74 -18.61 6.81
CA THR A 14 -36.55 -19.49 5.97
C THR A 14 -35.90 -20.89 5.96
N PRO A 15 -36.67 -22.00 5.94
CA PRO A 15 -36.34 -23.21 6.71
C PRO A 15 -35.60 -24.33 5.92
N GLU A 16 -34.96 -25.22 6.69
CA GLU A 16 -34.51 -26.59 6.38
C GLU A 16 -33.52 -26.85 5.21
N SER A 17 -32.55 -25.96 5.07
CA SER A 17 -31.14 -26.28 4.72
C SER A 17 -30.25 -25.11 5.14
N ALA A 18 -30.60 -24.52 6.28
CA ALA A 18 -30.22 -23.17 6.68
C ALA A 18 -28.72 -23.07 6.94
N THR A 19 -27.97 -22.80 5.88
CA THR A 19 -26.63 -22.28 6.01
C THR A 19 -26.80 -20.91 6.64
N ASP A 20 -26.44 -20.75 7.92
CA ASP A 20 -26.57 -19.49 8.65
C ASP A 20 -25.87 -18.35 7.90
N LEU A 21 -26.61 -17.65 7.05
CA LEU A 21 -26.12 -16.49 6.30
C LEU A 21 -26.26 -15.26 7.20
N LYS A 22 -25.13 -14.66 7.56
CA LYS A 22 -25.08 -13.44 8.37
C LYS A 22 -24.40 -12.34 7.57
N ILE A 23 -25.15 -11.28 7.27
CA ILE A 23 -24.63 -10.09 6.61
C ILE A 23 -24.59 -8.95 7.64
N LYS A 24 -23.43 -8.32 7.81
CA LYS A 24 -23.22 -7.16 8.67
C LYS A 24 -22.59 -6.05 7.84
N GLY A 25 -23.30 -4.92 7.74
CA GLY A 25 -22.78 -3.70 7.12
C GLY A 25 -22.65 -2.58 8.14
N SER A 26 -21.62 -1.76 8.00
CA SER A 26 -21.48 -0.49 8.72
C SER A 26 -21.10 0.60 7.72
N HIS A 27 -21.79 1.73 7.81
CA HIS A 27 -21.48 2.92 7.03
C HIS A 27 -21.59 4.16 7.91
N ILE A 28 -20.49 4.88 8.05
CA ILE A 28 -20.39 6.14 8.76
C ILE A 28 -19.79 7.15 7.79
N HIS A 29 -20.56 8.20 7.48
CA HIS A 29 -20.13 9.27 6.60
C HIS A 29 -20.28 10.62 7.29
N THR A 30 -19.18 11.37 7.35
CA THR A 30 -19.11 12.75 7.83
C THR A 30 -18.31 13.59 6.83
N LYS A 31 -18.38 14.92 6.94
CA LYS A 31 -17.53 15.83 6.13
C LYS A 31 -16.02 15.53 6.23
N LYS A 32 -15.58 14.86 7.30
CA LYS A 32 -14.17 14.59 7.59
C LYS A 32 -13.79 13.11 7.47
N ALA A 33 -14.74 12.20 7.25
CA ALA A 33 -14.45 10.77 7.24
C ALA A 33 -15.53 9.98 6.50
N LEU A 34 -15.10 8.93 5.81
CA LEU A 34 -15.95 7.89 5.24
C LEU A 34 -15.43 6.55 5.75
N ASP A 35 -16.22 5.84 6.55
CA ASP A 35 -15.93 4.51 7.06
C ASP A 35 -17.03 3.58 6.56
N THR A 36 -16.68 2.61 5.72
CA THR A 36 -17.61 1.65 5.16
C THR A 36 -17.02 0.25 5.28
N SER A 37 -17.80 -0.67 5.82
CA SER A 37 -17.44 -2.08 5.88
C SER A 37 -18.66 -2.96 5.62
N ILE A 38 -18.41 -4.11 5.01
CA ILE A 38 -19.40 -5.16 4.83
C ILE A 38 -18.73 -6.50 5.10
N SER A 39 -19.43 -7.35 5.85
CA SER A 39 -19.02 -8.70 6.20
C SER A 39 -20.18 -9.65 5.91
N VAL A 40 -19.87 -10.73 5.20
CA VAL A 40 -20.79 -11.81 4.86
C VAL A 40 -20.21 -13.09 5.44
N SER A 41 -20.97 -13.76 6.29
CA SER A 41 -20.59 -15.07 6.85
C SER A 41 -21.62 -16.12 6.47
N VAL A 42 -21.14 -17.31 6.11
CA VAL A 42 -21.94 -18.46 5.70
C VAL A 42 -21.58 -19.62 6.62
N GLY A 43 -22.47 -19.94 7.55
CA GLY A 43 -22.17 -20.88 8.64
C GLY A 43 -21.09 -20.35 9.59
N LYS A 44 -20.34 -21.27 10.24
CA LYS A 44 -19.27 -20.92 11.19
C LYS A 44 -17.88 -20.78 10.55
N LYS A 45 -17.69 -21.28 9.32
CA LYS A 45 -16.36 -21.51 8.72
C LYS A 45 -16.03 -20.63 7.51
N HIS A 46 -17.00 -19.90 6.97
CA HIS A 46 -16.81 -19.07 5.78
C HIS A 46 -17.18 -17.62 6.07
N THR A 47 -16.21 -16.73 5.89
CA THR A 47 -16.42 -15.29 6.08
C THR A 47 -15.68 -14.50 5.01
N LEU A 48 -16.38 -13.60 4.34
CA LEU A 48 -15.81 -12.57 3.47
C LEU A 48 -16.07 -11.22 4.12
N SER A 49 -15.04 -10.40 4.30
CA SER A 49 -15.19 -9.03 4.80
C SER A 49 -14.37 -8.07 3.96
N THR A 50 -14.95 -6.93 3.61
CA THR A 50 -14.26 -5.81 2.96
C THR A 50 -14.52 -4.53 3.73
N SER A 51 -13.53 -3.66 3.77
CA SER A 51 -13.60 -2.39 4.49
C SER A 51 -12.78 -1.32 3.79
N VAL A 52 -13.27 -0.09 3.89
CA VAL A 52 -12.68 1.10 3.32
C VAL A 52 -12.91 2.25 4.29
N PHE A 53 -11.82 2.92 4.67
CA PHE A 53 -11.79 4.03 5.60
C PHE A 53 -11.01 5.18 4.98
N LEU A 54 -11.65 6.32 4.77
CA LEU A 54 -11.06 7.57 4.31
C LEU A 54 -11.16 8.60 5.43
N LYS A 55 -10.07 9.32 5.68
CA LYS A 55 -10.03 10.41 6.65
C LYS A 55 -9.48 11.68 6.01
N ASN A 56 -10.22 12.77 6.17
CA ASN A 56 -9.90 14.08 5.66
C ASN A 56 -9.61 15.05 6.81
N LYS A 57 -8.56 15.86 6.65
CA LYS A 57 -8.28 17.03 7.50
C LYS A 57 -8.20 18.25 6.58
N SER A 58 -9.15 19.18 6.75
CA SER A 58 -9.17 20.50 6.09
C SER A 58 -8.93 20.47 4.57
N LYS A 59 -9.94 20.08 3.80
CA LYS A 59 -9.93 19.97 2.32
C LYS A 59 -8.88 19.01 1.72
N LYS A 60 -8.09 18.30 2.54
CA LYS A 60 -7.06 17.35 2.10
C LYS A 60 -7.34 15.94 2.63
N LEU A 61 -7.09 14.94 1.79
CA LEU A 61 -7.15 13.52 2.15
C LEU A 61 -5.90 13.18 2.96
N THR A 62 -6.06 12.85 4.23
CA THR A 62 -4.95 12.56 5.15
C THR A 62 -4.60 11.09 5.16
N SER A 63 -5.60 10.21 5.08
CA SER A 63 -5.36 8.78 5.00
C SER A 63 -6.48 8.06 4.26
N VAL A 64 -6.09 7.01 3.54
CA VAL A 64 -6.99 5.98 3.01
C VAL A 64 -6.48 4.66 3.54
N SER A 65 -7.36 3.87 4.12
CA SER A 65 -7.04 2.49 4.45
C SER A 65 -8.17 1.60 4.02
N GLY A 66 -7.87 0.38 3.65
CA GLY A 66 -8.88 -0.59 3.28
C GLY A 66 -8.29 -1.97 3.27
N GLY A 67 -9.17 -2.95 3.21
CA GLY A 67 -8.75 -4.33 3.14
C GLY A 67 -9.88 -5.27 2.88
N ILE A 68 -9.51 -6.43 2.35
CA ILE A 68 -10.38 -7.56 2.07
C ILE A 68 -9.83 -8.74 2.86
N SER A 69 -10.72 -9.52 3.46
CA SER A 69 -10.38 -10.76 4.15
C SER A 69 -11.38 -11.83 3.74
N LEU A 70 -10.86 -13.01 3.45
CA LEU A 70 -11.63 -14.19 3.10
C LEU A 70 -11.11 -15.35 3.95
N SER A 71 -11.98 -15.91 4.77
CA SER A 71 -11.73 -17.13 5.53
C SER A 71 -12.57 -18.25 4.93
N LEU A 72 -11.93 -19.32 4.49
CA LEU A 72 -12.55 -20.54 4.01
C LEU A 72 -11.99 -21.72 4.80
N ASN A 73 -12.77 -22.22 5.76
CA ASN A 73 -12.33 -23.28 6.68
C ASN A 73 -11.05 -22.85 7.43
N GLU A 74 -9.96 -23.61 7.30
CA GLU A 74 -8.67 -23.35 7.95
C GLU A 74 -7.75 -22.41 7.15
N LYS A 75 -8.16 -22.01 5.94
CA LYS A 75 -7.38 -21.11 5.08
C LYS A 75 -7.94 -19.70 5.17
N SER A 76 -7.06 -18.74 5.47
CA SER A 76 -7.38 -17.33 5.43
C SER A 76 -6.53 -16.62 4.38
N LEU A 77 -7.16 -15.72 3.65
CA LEU A 77 -6.56 -14.73 2.78
C LEU A 77 -6.92 -13.37 3.35
N SER A 78 -5.95 -12.48 3.51
CA SER A 78 -6.23 -11.07 3.77
C SER A 78 -5.32 -10.18 2.97
N MET A 79 -5.86 -9.06 2.51
CA MET A 79 -5.13 -7.99 1.84
C MET A 79 -5.52 -6.69 2.52
N SER A 80 -4.55 -5.84 2.82
CA SER A 80 -4.79 -4.50 3.32
C SER A 80 -3.86 -3.50 2.67
N ASN A 81 -4.35 -2.27 2.55
CA ASN A 81 -3.57 -1.14 2.10
C ASN A 81 -3.84 0.05 3.03
N VAL A 82 -2.79 0.78 3.38
CA VAL A 82 -2.86 1.99 4.18
C VAL A 82 -2.01 3.06 3.52
N PHE A 83 -2.66 4.01 2.87
CA PHE A 83 -2.06 5.23 2.36
C PHE A 83 -2.19 6.37 3.38
N ILE A 84 -1.10 7.07 3.67
CA ILE A 84 -1.09 8.22 4.57
C ILE A 84 -0.31 9.36 3.91
N GLN A 85 -0.95 10.52 3.83
CA GLN A 85 -0.28 11.78 3.59
C GLN A 85 0.13 12.39 4.94
N GLN A 86 1.41 12.26 5.30
CA GLN A 86 1.91 12.79 6.57
C GLN A 86 1.97 14.32 6.55
N ASN A 87 2.38 14.90 5.43
CA ASN A 87 2.36 16.34 5.15
C ASN A 87 2.35 16.60 3.63
N ASN A 88 2.53 17.85 3.16
CA ASN A 88 2.54 18.17 1.72
C ASN A 88 3.75 17.58 0.96
N GLN A 89 4.76 17.10 1.67
CA GLN A 89 6.02 16.62 1.09
C GLN A 89 6.23 15.14 1.33
N LYS A 90 5.43 14.47 2.18
CA LYS A 90 5.68 13.08 2.57
C LYS A 90 4.42 12.22 2.52
N TYR A 91 4.53 11.13 1.79
CA TYR A 91 3.48 10.14 1.57
C TYR A 91 4.02 8.76 1.90
N THR A 92 3.19 7.92 2.50
CA THR A 92 3.51 6.52 2.78
C THR A 92 2.39 5.61 2.32
N ASN A 93 2.73 4.42 1.85
CA ASN A 93 1.79 3.36 1.51
C ASN A 93 2.26 2.03 2.10
N ASP A 94 1.46 1.46 2.99
CA ASP A 94 1.73 0.15 3.57
C ASP A 94 0.73 -0.84 2.98
N PHE A 95 1.23 -1.73 2.13
CA PHE A 95 0.48 -2.87 1.61
C PHE A 95 0.88 -4.14 2.37
N ALA A 96 -0.11 -4.95 2.72
CA ALA A 96 0.12 -6.27 3.28
C ALA A 96 -0.84 -7.30 2.65
N ALA A 97 -0.32 -8.48 2.36
CA ALA A 97 -1.12 -9.63 1.97
C ALA A 97 -0.71 -10.84 2.82
N THR A 98 -1.68 -11.61 3.29
CA THR A 98 -1.46 -12.84 4.06
C THR A 98 -2.24 -13.97 3.42
N ILE A 99 -1.58 -15.09 3.13
CA ILE A 99 -2.18 -16.33 2.62
C ILE A 99 -1.76 -17.45 3.57
N GLY A 100 -2.70 -17.96 4.36
CA GLY A 100 -2.40 -18.90 5.44
C GLY A 100 -1.40 -18.31 6.43
N LYS A 101 -0.20 -18.89 6.53
CA LYS A 101 0.89 -18.41 7.40
C LYS A 101 1.89 -17.49 6.68
N GLN A 102 1.79 -17.37 5.35
CA GLN A 102 2.73 -16.58 4.56
C GLN A 102 2.27 -15.13 4.50
N ARG A 103 3.15 -14.19 4.85
CA ARG A 103 2.87 -12.75 4.86
C ARG A 103 3.84 -12.00 3.95
N THR A 104 3.27 -11.23 3.03
CA THR A 104 3.96 -10.28 2.16
C THR A 104 3.67 -8.87 2.66
N THR A 105 4.69 -8.01 2.73
CA THR A 105 4.50 -6.59 3.01
C THR A 105 5.32 -5.73 2.06
N ILE A 106 4.73 -4.66 1.56
CA ILE A 106 5.41 -3.62 0.79
C ILE A 106 5.14 -2.30 1.51
N LYS A 107 6.17 -1.64 2.01
CA LYS A 107 6.07 -0.32 2.62
C LYS A 107 6.76 0.69 1.73
N SER A 108 5.98 1.55 1.09
CA SER A 108 6.46 2.59 0.21
C SER A 108 6.47 3.94 0.93
N ALA A 109 7.49 4.75 0.69
CA ALA A 109 7.50 6.15 1.08
C ALA A 109 7.97 7.02 -0.08
N ILE A 110 7.33 8.17 -0.24
CA ILE A 110 7.75 9.23 -1.15
C ILE A 110 7.94 10.49 -0.34
N LYS A 111 9.12 11.10 -0.44
CA LYS A 111 9.48 12.34 0.26
C LYS A 111 10.02 13.35 -0.75
N SER A 112 9.37 14.50 -0.87
CA SER A 112 9.91 15.67 -1.53
C SER A 112 10.99 16.29 -0.63
N MET A 113 12.21 16.36 -1.15
CA MET A 113 13.35 17.04 -0.52
C MET A 113 13.41 18.51 -0.94
N SER A 114 12.92 18.80 -2.15
CA SER A 114 12.70 20.14 -2.71
C SER A 114 11.58 20.07 -3.75
N ASN A 115 11.24 21.21 -4.38
CA ASN A 115 10.21 21.27 -5.42
C ASN A 115 10.50 20.39 -6.66
N ILE A 116 11.75 19.96 -6.84
CA ILE A 116 12.21 19.19 -8.00
C ILE A 116 12.88 17.87 -7.63
N GLU A 117 13.04 17.58 -6.33
CA GLU A 117 13.77 16.40 -5.85
C GLU A 117 12.90 15.54 -4.95
N PHE A 118 12.86 14.25 -5.26
CA PHE A 118 12.05 13.26 -4.57
C PHE A 118 12.90 12.05 -4.20
N GLU A 119 12.77 11.61 -2.96
CA GLU A 119 13.26 10.33 -2.48
C GLU A 119 12.09 9.34 -2.46
N ILE A 120 12.32 8.15 -3.00
CA ILE A 120 11.35 7.05 -3.06
C ILE A 120 11.99 5.86 -2.37
N SER A 121 11.32 5.24 -1.41
CA SER A 121 11.77 3.99 -0.81
C SER A 121 10.66 2.96 -0.77
N ASN A 122 11.01 1.69 -0.93
CA ASN A 122 10.10 0.56 -0.85
C ASN A 122 10.79 -0.55 -0.06
N ASP A 123 10.32 -0.81 1.16
CA ASP A 123 10.74 -1.96 1.94
C ASP A 123 9.84 -3.14 1.60
N VAL A 124 10.44 -4.22 1.09
CA VAL A 124 9.74 -5.40 0.61
C VAL A 124 10.12 -6.61 1.47
N THR A 125 9.09 -7.23 2.03
CA THR A 125 9.19 -8.52 2.73
C THR A 125 8.35 -9.53 1.97
N LEU A 126 8.99 -10.58 1.46
CA LEU A 126 8.34 -11.70 0.81
C LEU A 126 8.51 -12.96 1.69
N PRO A 127 7.56 -13.89 1.65
CA PRO A 127 7.74 -15.21 2.26
C PRO A 127 9.03 -15.86 1.78
N GLU A 128 9.75 -16.50 2.68
CA GLU A 128 10.94 -17.31 2.37
C GLU A 128 12.11 -16.53 1.74
N ARG A 129 12.07 -15.19 1.77
CA ARG A 129 13.17 -14.32 1.30
C ARG A 129 13.60 -13.35 2.38
N LYS A 130 14.89 -12.99 2.37
CA LYS A 130 15.41 -11.91 3.21
C LYS A 130 14.76 -10.59 2.78
N PRO A 131 14.28 -9.76 3.71
CA PRO A 131 13.75 -8.44 3.39
C PRO A 131 14.79 -7.60 2.63
N PHE A 132 14.31 -6.79 1.69
CA PHE A 132 15.16 -5.89 0.93
C PHE A 132 14.45 -4.57 0.69
N THR A 133 15.25 -3.53 0.51
CA THR A 133 14.78 -2.17 0.24
C THR A 133 15.12 -1.82 -1.20
N ILE A 134 14.15 -1.24 -1.90
CA ILE A 134 14.35 -0.54 -3.17
C ILE A 134 14.25 0.95 -2.86
N ALA A 135 15.37 1.64 -2.77
CA ALA A 135 15.41 3.08 -2.55
C ALA A 135 15.89 3.79 -3.81
N GLY A 136 15.43 5.01 -4.05
CA GLY A 136 15.83 5.79 -5.19
C GLY A 136 15.61 7.27 -5.01
N GLN A 137 16.29 8.04 -5.83
CA GLN A 137 16.17 9.49 -5.85
C GLN A 137 15.88 9.93 -7.27
N LEU A 138 14.88 10.79 -7.41
CA LEU A 138 14.48 11.43 -8.64
C LEU A 138 14.75 12.92 -8.50
N ASN A 139 15.69 13.44 -9.30
CA ASN A 139 15.86 14.87 -9.48
C ASN A 139 15.31 15.25 -10.87
N ARG A 140 14.29 16.11 -10.89
CA ARG A 140 13.60 16.59 -12.09
C ARG A 140 14.01 18.02 -12.40
N SER A 141 15.29 18.33 -12.33
CA SER A 141 15.81 19.59 -12.88
C SER A 141 15.67 19.55 -14.41
N PRO A 142 15.13 20.60 -15.06
CA PRO A 142 15.04 20.68 -16.52
C PRO A 142 16.38 20.55 -17.24
N ARG A 143 17.50 20.72 -16.51
CA ARG A 143 18.87 20.63 -17.02
C ARG A 143 19.58 19.32 -16.63
N ASP A 144 19.14 18.69 -15.54
CA ASP A 144 19.78 17.51 -14.95
C ASP A 144 18.72 16.55 -14.41
N PHE A 145 18.48 15.46 -15.14
CA PHE A 145 17.65 14.37 -14.68
C PHE A 145 18.53 13.28 -14.08
N LYS A 146 18.27 12.92 -12.81
CA LYS A 146 19.00 11.86 -12.13
C LYS A 146 18.00 10.90 -11.52
N VAL A 147 18.17 9.61 -11.82
CA VAL A 147 17.43 8.50 -11.23
C VAL A 147 18.43 7.51 -10.69
N GLY A 148 18.55 7.44 -9.37
CA GLY A 148 19.26 6.36 -8.69
C GLY A 148 18.26 5.36 -8.15
N ALA A 149 18.61 4.08 -8.17
CA ALA A 149 17.91 3.01 -7.47
C ALA A 149 18.94 2.07 -6.80
N GLN A 150 18.71 1.73 -5.55
CA GLN A 150 19.48 0.75 -4.78
C GLN A 150 18.55 -0.39 -4.37
N ILE A 151 18.91 -1.62 -4.71
CA ILE A 151 18.19 -2.84 -4.32
C ILE A 151 19.04 -3.60 -3.30
N GLY A 152 18.62 -3.56 -2.04
CA GLY A 152 19.34 -4.16 -0.92
C GLY A 152 20.74 -3.57 -0.72
N LYS A 153 21.69 -4.38 -0.21
CA LYS A 153 23.09 -3.96 -0.01
C LYS A 153 23.97 -4.11 -1.26
N SER A 154 23.45 -4.72 -2.32
CA SER A 154 24.29 -5.31 -3.37
C SER A 154 24.14 -4.68 -4.75
N TYR A 155 23.02 -4.03 -5.06
CA TYR A 155 22.76 -3.54 -6.41
C TYR A 155 22.48 -2.05 -6.39
N ILE A 156 23.28 -1.29 -7.13
CA ILE A 156 23.06 0.13 -7.37
C ILE A 156 22.91 0.31 -8.88
N LEU A 157 21.76 0.83 -9.29
CA LEU A 157 21.45 1.26 -10.65
C LEU A 157 21.39 2.78 -10.62
N ALA A 158 22.24 3.46 -11.37
CA ALA A 158 22.21 4.92 -11.47
C ALA A 158 22.09 5.33 -12.93
N PHE A 159 21.02 6.01 -13.28
CA PHE A 159 20.83 6.65 -14.57
C PHE A 159 20.91 8.15 -14.39
N THR A 160 21.77 8.80 -15.16
CA THR A 160 21.81 10.26 -15.21
C THR A 160 21.70 10.71 -16.65
N SER A 161 20.84 11.69 -16.90
CA SER A 161 20.79 12.41 -18.16
C SER A 161 20.93 13.90 -17.92
N GLN A 162 21.83 14.53 -18.67
CA GLN A 162 22.03 15.97 -18.65
C GLN A 162 21.59 16.55 -19.98
N TYR A 163 20.72 17.55 -19.91
CA TYR A 163 20.24 18.28 -21.06
C TYR A 163 20.79 19.71 -21.03
N LYS A 164 21.60 20.05 -22.04
CA LYS A 164 21.97 21.44 -22.32
C LYS A 164 21.23 21.88 -23.59
N PRO A 165 20.39 22.93 -23.52
CA PRO A 165 19.73 23.48 -24.70
C PRO A 165 20.76 23.81 -25.79
N LYS A 166 20.46 23.45 -27.05
CA LYS A 166 21.28 23.72 -28.24
C LYS A 166 22.65 23.03 -28.31
N THR A 167 22.94 22.04 -27.47
CA THR A 167 24.28 21.41 -27.47
C THR A 167 24.24 19.89 -27.57
N LEU A 168 23.75 19.15 -26.57
CA LEU A 168 23.70 17.67 -26.60
C LEU A 168 22.94 17.11 -25.40
N ILE A 169 22.35 15.92 -25.56
CA ILE A 169 21.86 15.08 -24.46
C ILE A 169 22.99 14.13 -24.07
N LYS A 170 23.48 14.19 -22.83
CA LYS A 170 24.41 13.19 -22.29
C LYS A 170 23.63 12.22 -21.42
N MET A 171 23.70 10.92 -21.71
CA MET A 171 23.10 9.87 -20.89
C MET A 171 24.23 8.96 -20.38
N SER A 172 24.20 8.62 -19.10
CA SER A 172 25.07 7.61 -18.51
C SER A 172 24.25 6.70 -17.60
N GLY A 173 24.60 5.41 -17.62
CA GLY A 173 23.99 4.38 -16.80
C GLY A 173 25.11 3.58 -16.14
N ASP A 174 25.17 3.59 -14.82
CA ASP A 174 26.08 2.78 -14.04
C ASP A 174 25.30 1.69 -13.32
N VAL A 175 25.80 0.46 -13.43
CA VAL A 175 25.33 -0.68 -12.65
C VAL A 175 26.48 -1.18 -11.81
N LYS A 176 26.38 -1.01 -10.48
CA LYS A 176 27.33 -1.59 -9.54
C LYS A 176 26.69 -2.77 -8.85
N VAL A 177 27.29 -3.94 -9.04
CA VAL A 177 26.95 -5.17 -8.32
C VAL A 177 28.06 -5.44 -7.33
N ASN A 178 27.80 -5.23 -6.04
CA ASN A 178 28.66 -5.73 -4.99
C ASN A 178 28.41 -7.23 -4.86
N SER A 179 29.23 -8.03 -5.56
CA SER A 179 29.28 -9.48 -5.39
C SER A 179 29.58 -9.78 -3.93
N ARG A 180 28.69 -10.51 -3.26
CA ARG A 180 29.06 -11.14 -1.99
C ARG A 180 30.11 -12.22 -2.30
N GLN A 181 31.22 -12.20 -1.57
CA GLN A 181 32.00 -13.41 -1.31
C GLN A 181 31.01 -14.51 -0.90
N ARG A 182 31.15 -15.69 -1.51
CA ARG A 182 30.48 -16.90 -1.04
C ARG A 182 31.05 -17.18 0.35
N ASP A 183 30.30 -16.85 1.40
CA ASP A 183 30.52 -17.50 2.69
C ASP A 183 30.00 -18.93 2.53
N SER A 184 30.96 -19.82 2.26
CA SER A 184 30.87 -21.28 2.29
C SER A 184 30.53 -21.79 3.69
#